data_AF-A0A923QM74-F1
#
_entry.id   AF-A0A923QM74-F1
#
_cell.length_a   1.000
_cell.length_b   1.000
_cell.length_c   1.000
_cell.angle_alpha   90.00
_cell.angle_beta   90.00
_cell.angle_gamma   90.00
#
_symmetry.space_group_name_H-M   'P 1'
#
loop_
_entity.id
_entity.type
_entity.pdbx_description
1 polymer ?
#
loop_
_entity_poly.entity_id
_entity_poly.type
_entity_poly.pdbx_seq_one_letter_code
_entity_poly.pdbx_strand_id
1 'polypeptide(L)'
;MGAAHIYGTLALSLGTYNEWLKSSISIQHYSLNYQGNENILDVNVFNFSSKEIHSEWIKNEQKQNLEKSIDLWNKREEYFPNILFGTDLENQLKKIGLTKKFSKIIECLKRLDAYAKIWNEGGFNLNKLKNQSLMDISGESESTMKQYAALRMFSLSNGQKVQFELHIKIPDVRIYFVANETLHKITVGYIGMHIRTSLYN
;
A
#
# COMPACT_ATOMS: atom_id res chain seq x y z
N MET A 1 -13.51 -5.45 21.68
CA MET A 1 -13.24 -4.15 22.33
C MET A 1 -11.78 -3.96 22.72
N GLY A 2 -11.13 -4.89 23.44
CA GLY A 2 -9.70 -4.73 23.81
C GLY A 2 -8.77 -4.46 22.62
N ALA A 3 -8.91 -5.20 21.52
CA ALA A 3 -8.15 -4.92 20.28
C ALA A 3 -8.44 -3.52 19.71
N ALA A 4 -9.70 -3.06 19.77
CA ALA A 4 -10.07 -1.73 19.29
C ALA A 4 -9.41 -0.63 20.12
N HIS A 5 -9.34 -0.81 21.45
CA HIS A 5 -8.57 0.08 22.33
C HIS A 5 -7.08 0.09 21.96
N ILE A 6 -6.45 -1.08 21.88
CA ILE A 6 -5.00 -1.21 21.63
C ILE A 6 -4.60 -0.60 20.27
N TYR A 7 -5.40 -0.84 19.23
CA TYR A 7 -5.10 -0.36 17.88
C TYR A 7 -5.70 1.02 17.57
N GLY A 8 -6.40 1.65 18.52
CA GLY A 8 -7.10 2.92 18.29
C GLY A 8 -8.17 2.83 17.19
N THR A 9 -8.87 1.70 17.08
CA THR A 9 -9.90 1.46 16.05
C THR A 9 -11.31 1.39 16.66
N LEU A 10 -12.33 1.19 15.81
CA LEU A 10 -13.72 0.98 16.25
C LEU A 10 -13.93 -0.48 16.66
N ALA A 11 -14.53 -0.68 17.83
CA ALA A 11 -15.10 -1.97 18.19
C ALA A 11 -16.39 -2.22 17.39
N LEU A 12 -16.66 -3.46 17.04
CA LEU A 12 -17.95 -3.88 16.52
C LEU A 12 -18.64 -4.72 17.59
N SER A 13 -19.88 -4.38 17.90
CA SER A 13 -20.70 -5.15 18.83
C SER A 13 -21.95 -5.68 18.13
N LEU A 14 -22.38 -6.87 18.52
CA LEU A 14 -23.66 -7.42 18.10
C LEU A 14 -24.76 -6.77 18.96
N GLY A 15 -25.88 -6.39 18.35
CA GLY A 15 -27.01 -5.73 19.02
C GLY A 15 -27.84 -6.66 19.91
N THR A 16 -27.19 -7.55 20.67
CA THR A 16 -27.84 -8.54 21.53
C THR A 16 -28.38 -7.93 22.82
N TYR A 17 -27.83 -6.79 23.26
CA TYR A 17 -28.30 -6.00 24.40
C TYR A 17 -28.13 -4.50 24.13
N ASN A 18 -28.91 -3.66 24.82
CA ASN A 18 -28.93 -2.21 24.64
C ASN A 18 -27.58 -1.56 24.94
N GLU A 19 -26.80 -2.13 25.85
CA GLU A 19 -25.46 -1.68 26.21
C GLU A 19 -24.52 -1.71 25.01
N TRP A 20 -24.69 -2.66 24.10
CA TRP A 20 -23.90 -2.83 22.88
C TRP A 20 -24.33 -1.90 21.75
N LEU A 21 -25.46 -1.21 21.90
CA LEU A 21 -25.95 -0.20 20.98
C LEU A 21 -25.40 1.21 21.28
N LYS A 22 -24.64 1.36 22.37
CA LYS A 22 -23.98 2.63 22.71
C LYS A 22 -22.84 2.92 21.76
N SER A 23 -22.62 4.19 21.42
CA SER A 23 -21.53 4.65 20.54
C SER A 23 -20.14 4.55 21.17
N SER A 24 -20.09 4.43 22.50
CA SER A 24 -18.89 4.12 23.28
C SER A 24 -19.24 3.16 24.41
N ILE A 25 -18.32 2.27 24.72
CA ILE A 25 -18.45 1.32 25.83
C ILE A 25 -17.25 1.47 26.75
N SER A 26 -17.52 1.65 28.05
CA SER A 26 -16.49 1.70 29.08
C SER A 26 -16.04 0.27 29.41
N ILE A 27 -14.73 0.04 29.38
CA ILE A 27 -14.11 -1.22 29.76
C ILE A 27 -12.97 -0.97 30.74
N GLN A 28 -12.59 -2.00 31.50
CA GLN A 28 -11.34 -2.02 32.25
C GLN A 28 -10.23 -2.62 31.39
N HIS A 29 -9.13 -1.88 31.23
CA HIS A 29 -7.92 -2.35 30.60
C HIS A 29 -6.86 -2.64 31.65
N TYR A 30 -6.54 -3.92 31.81
CA TYR A 30 -5.44 -4.41 32.65
C TYR A 30 -4.18 -4.59 31.78
N SER A 31 -3.05 -4.05 32.23
CA SER A 31 -1.76 -4.15 31.56
C SER A 31 -0.61 -4.30 32.56
N LEU A 32 0.48 -4.92 32.13
CA LEU A 32 1.73 -5.05 32.89
C LEU A 32 2.82 -4.24 32.19
N ASN A 33 3.58 -3.46 32.95
CA ASN A 33 4.76 -2.78 32.42
C ASN A 33 6.00 -3.72 32.43
N TYR A 34 7.11 -3.27 31.84
CA TYR A 34 8.37 -4.05 31.79
C TYR A 34 8.99 -4.36 33.15
N GLN A 35 8.56 -3.67 34.21
CA GLN A 35 9.00 -3.90 35.58
C GLN A 35 8.07 -4.87 36.35
N GLY A 36 7.02 -5.39 35.69
CA GLY A 36 6.04 -6.27 36.31
C GLY A 36 4.98 -5.55 37.15
N ASN A 37 4.89 -4.21 37.07
CA ASN A 37 3.84 -3.48 37.75
C ASN A 37 2.54 -3.55 36.93
N GLU A 38 1.45 -3.85 37.62
CA GLU A 38 0.11 -3.86 37.06
C GLU A 38 -0.45 -2.45 36.95
N ASN A 39 -1.23 -2.22 35.90
CA ASN A 39 -1.96 -0.99 35.68
C ASN A 39 -3.38 -1.32 35.20
N ILE A 40 -4.38 -0.77 35.88
CA ILE A 40 -5.80 -0.93 35.56
C ILE A 40 -6.36 0.45 35.25
N LEU A 41 -6.91 0.61 34.05
CA LEU A 41 -7.50 1.86 33.60
C LEU A 41 -8.92 1.62 33.11
N ASP A 42 -9.85 2.48 33.53
CA ASP A 42 -11.15 2.59 32.88
C ASP A 42 -10.98 3.37 31.57
N VAL A 43 -11.27 2.72 30.45
CA VAL A 43 -11.11 3.29 29.12
C VAL A 43 -12.42 3.22 28.34
N ASN A 44 -12.77 4.32 27.66
CA ASN A 44 -13.89 4.34 26.73
C ASN A 44 -13.43 3.91 25.35
N VAL A 45 -14.05 2.85 24.82
CA VAL A 45 -13.80 2.34 23.47
C VAL A 45 -14.94 2.74 22.57
N PHE A 46 -14.63 3.37 21.45
CA PHE A 46 -15.63 3.66 20.43
C PHE A 46 -16.20 2.37 19.85
N ASN A 47 -17.52 2.29 19.79
CA ASN A 47 -18.26 1.12 19.36
C ASN A 47 -19.17 1.47 18.19
N PHE A 48 -19.04 0.72 17.12
CA PHE A 48 -19.84 0.85 15.92
C PHE A 48 -21.20 0.15 16.13
N SER A 49 -22.14 0.90 16.69
CA SER A 49 -23.54 0.48 16.84
C SER A 49 -24.47 1.11 15.80
N SER A 50 -24.10 2.27 15.26
CA SER A 50 -24.77 2.96 14.15
C SER A 50 -23.75 3.75 13.33
N LYS A 51 -24.04 3.91 12.03
CA LYS A 51 -23.09 4.49 11.06
C LYS A 51 -22.98 6.02 11.20
N GLU A 52 -24.04 6.67 11.65
CA GLU A 52 -24.17 8.12 11.69
C GLU A 52 -23.21 8.75 12.72
N ILE A 53 -23.06 8.10 13.89
CA ILE A 53 -22.34 8.66 15.04
C ILE A 53 -20.82 8.76 14.81
N HIS A 54 -20.24 7.83 14.04
CA HIS A 54 -18.78 7.78 13.82
C HIS A 54 -18.34 8.42 12.50
N SER A 55 -19.24 9.06 11.77
CA SER A 55 -18.96 9.64 10.45
C SER A 55 -17.83 10.67 10.48
N GLU A 56 -17.75 11.49 11.53
CA GLU A 56 -16.69 12.49 11.70
C GLU A 56 -15.35 11.86 12.08
N TRP A 57 -15.35 10.86 12.99
CA TRP A 57 -14.15 10.10 13.32
C TRP A 57 -13.57 9.41 12.08
N ILE A 58 -14.41 8.77 11.27
CA ILE A 58 -13.99 8.13 10.01
C ILE A 58 -13.38 9.14 9.04
N LYS A 59 -13.97 10.34 8.89
CA LYS A 59 -13.43 11.40 8.03
C LYS A 59 -12.08 11.90 8.53
N ASN A 60 -11.92 12.09 9.84
CA ASN A 60 -10.66 12.52 10.44
C ASN A 60 -9.55 11.47 10.29
N GLU A 61 -9.87 10.19 10.52
CA GLU A 61 -8.94 9.08 10.26
C GLU A 61 -8.51 9.04 8.79
N GLN A 62 -9.44 9.21 7.85
CA GLN A 62 -9.11 9.28 6.41
C GLN A 62 -8.16 10.45 6.10
N LYS A 63 -8.39 11.61 6.71
CA LYS A 63 -7.53 12.79 6.55
C LYS A 63 -6.12 12.56 7.09
N GLN A 64 -5.99 12.06 8.32
CA GLN A 64 -4.68 11.76 8.92
C GLN A 64 -3.92 10.69 8.12
N ASN A 65 -4.65 9.70 7.58
CA ASN A 65 -4.05 8.69 6.71
C ASN A 65 -3.56 9.28 5.38
N LEU A 66 -4.26 10.26 4.82
CA LEU A 66 -3.82 10.98 3.63
C LEU A 66 -2.54 11.81 3.91
N GLU A 67 -2.48 12.47 5.07
CA GLU A 67 -1.29 13.22 5.52
C GLU A 67 -0.08 12.29 5.69
N LYS A 68 -0.22 11.16 6.40
CA LYS A 68 0.86 10.17 6.52
C LYS A 68 1.34 9.62 5.16
N SER A 69 0.42 9.49 4.19
CA SER A 69 0.76 9.11 2.81
C SER A 69 1.57 10.19 2.08
N ILE A 70 1.26 11.48 2.31
CA ILE A 70 2.04 12.61 1.78
C ILE A 70 3.48 12.57 2.31
N ASP A 71 3.64 12.29 3.60
CA ASP A 71 4.96 12.27 4.23
C ASP A 71 5.82 11.14 3.68
N LEU A 72 5.22 9.95 3.49
CA LEU A 72 5.90 8.81 2.87
C LEU A 72 6.32 9.13 1.44
N TRP A 73 5.46 9.80 0.67
CA TRP A 73 5.79 10.23 -0.69
C TRP A 73 6.93 11.26 -0.72
N ASN A 74 6.91 12.23 0.18
CA ASN A 74 7.95 13.26 0.27
C ASN A 74 9.32 12.66 0.63
N LYS A 75 9.34 11.62 1.47
CA LYS A 75 10.55 10.89 1.86
C LYS A 75 10.85 9.66 1.00
N ARG A 76 10.17 9.49 -0.14
CA ARG A 76 10.30 8.27 -0.97
C ARG A 76 11.73 7.98 -1.41
N GLU A 77 12.52 9.02 -1.69
CA GLU A 77 13.91 8.86 -2.15
C GLU A 77 14.85 8.47 -1.00
N GLU A 78 14.51 8.84 0.24
CA GLU A 78 15.19 8.38 1.45
C GLU A 78 14.88 6.89 1.71
N TYR A 79 13.61 6.50 1.55
CA TYR A 79 13.17 5.13 1.81
C TYR A 79 13.52 4.14 0.69
N PHE A 80 13.59 4.61 -0.56
CA PHE A 80 13.79 3.80 -1.76
C PHE A 80 14.81 4.44 -2.73
N PRO A 81 16.08 4.61 -2.31
CA PRO A 81 17.09 5.35 -3.07
C PRO A 81 17.46 4.72 -4.43
N ASN A 82 17.16 3.43 -4.62
CA ASN A 82 17.46 2.67 -5.83
C ASN A 82 16.25 2.55 -6.77
N ILE A 83 15.11 3.15 -6.40
CA ILE A 83 13.92 3.24 -7.22
C ILE A 83 13.77 4.65 -7.79
N LEU A 84 13.45 4.74 -9.07
CA LEU A 84 12.99 5.96 -9.72
C LEU A 84 11.46 5.94 -9.77
N PHE A 85 10.83 7.02 -9.33
CA PHE A 85 9.37 7.14 -9.30
C PHE A 85 8.89 7.95 -10.50
N GLY A 86 7.96 7.38 -11.26
CA GLY A 86 7.24 8.08 -12.33
C GLY A 86 6.41 9.24 -11.80
N THR A 87 6.20 10.26 -12.63
CA THR A 87 5.54 11.51 -12.23
C THR A 87 4.09 11.35 -11.77
N ASP A 88 3.41 10.29 -12.23
CA ASP A 88 1.99 10.05 -11.93
C ASP A 88 1.77 9.28 -10.61
N LEU A 89 2.83 8.71 -10.02
CA LEU A 89 2.72 7.78 -8.89
C LEU A 89 2.18 8.43 -7.61
N GLU A 90 2.45 9.72 -7.36
CA GLU A 90 1.95 10.43 -6.18
C GLU A 90 0.42 10.34 -6.11
N ASN A 91 -0.22 10.72 -7.21
CA ASN A 91 -1.68 10.76 -7.33
C ASN A 91 -2.27 9.35 -7.24
N GLN A 92 -1.56 8.35 -7.74
CA GLN A 92 -1.99 6.95 -7.68
C GLN A 92 -1.93 6.40 -6.24
N LEU A 93 -0.85 6.67 -5.51
CA LEU A 93 -0.72 6.29 -4.11
C LEU A 93 -1.74 7.02 -3.22
N LYS A 94 -2.00 8.31 -3.47
CA LYS A 94 -3.09 9.06 -2.81
C LYS A 94 -4.45 8.40 -3.02
N LYS A 95 -4.76 7.96 -4.25
CA LYS A 95 -6.03 7.27 -4.56
C LYS A 95 -6.17 5.92 -3.87
N ILE A 96 -5.06 5.21 -3.65
CA ILE A 96 -5.06 3.92 -2.92
C ILE A 96 -5.27 4.13 -1.41
N GLY A 97 -4.75 5.23 -0.86
CA GLY A 97 -4.81 5.57 0.56
C GLY A 97 -4.06 4.55 1.44
N LEU A 98 -4.05 4.75 2.77
CA LEU A 98 -3.43 3.81 3.72
C LEU A 98 -4.33 2.60 4.01
N THR A 99 -4.63 1.83 2.97
CA THR A 99 -5.39 0.58 3.07
C THR A 99 -4.47 -0.61 3.31
N LYS A 100 -5.02 -1.80 3.58
CA LYS A 100 -4.23 -3.06 3.59
C LYS A 100 -3.45 -3.31 2.29
N LYS A 101 -3.88 -2.70 1.18
CA LYS A 101 -3.18 -2.77 -0.11
C LYS A 101 -1.89 -1.94 -0.08
N PHE A 102 -1.89 -0.82 0.64
CA PHE A 102 -0.74 0.07 0.77
C PHE A 102 0.45 -0.61 1.43
N SER A 103 0.26 -1.32 2.54
CA SER A 103 1.37 -2.03 3.20
C SER A 103 2.02 -3.06 2.29
N LYS A 104 1.23 -3.80 1.50
CA LYS A 104 1.74 -4.74 0.49
C LYS A 104 2.49 -4.03 -0.64
N ILE A 105 2.01 -2.88 -1.10
CA ILE A 105 2.72 -2.06 -2.09
C ILE A 105 4.08 -1.62 -1.55
N ILE A 106 4.13 -1.10 -0.32
CA ILE A 106 5.38 -0.71 0.34
C ILE A 106 6.34 -1.90 0.48
N GLU A 107 5.83 -3.07 0.84
CA GLU A 107 6.64 -4.29 0.90
C GLU A 107 7.23 -4.66 -0.47
N CYS A 108 6.44 -4.59 -1.54
CA CYS A 108 6.93 -4.81 -2.90
C CYS A 108 8.00 -3.79 -3.30
N LEU A 109 7.80 -2.50 -2.99
CA LEU A 109 8.79 -1.45 -3.24
C LEU A 109 10.09 -1.70 -2.46
N LYS A 110 10.02 -2.13 -1.20
CA LYS A 110 11.22 -2.50 -0.42
C LYS A 110 11.99 -3.65 -1.07
N ARG A 111 11.29 -4.65 -1.58
CA ARG A 111 11.90 -5.80 -2.25
C ARG A 111 12.53 -5.41 -3.61
N LEU A 112 11.87 -4.53 -4.37
CA LEU A 112 12.45 -3.96 -5.59
C LEU A 112 13.70 -3.14 -5.30
N ASP A 113 13.66 -2.26 -4.30
CA ASP A 113 14.80 -1.44 -3.90
C ASP A 113 15.98 -2.30 -3.44
N ALA A 114 15.71 -3.34 -2.64
CA ALA A 114 16.73 -4.29 -2.18
C ALA A 114 17.40 -5.05 -3.35
N TYR A 115 16.63 -5.43 -4.37
CA TYR A 115 17.20 -6.01 -5.60
C TYR A 115 18.07 -4.99 -6.36
N ALA A 116 17.56 -3.78 -6.57
CA ALA A 116 18.27 -2.73 -7.30
C ALA A 116 19.57 -2.35 -6.60
N LYS A 117 19.58 -2.31 -5.25
CA LYS A 117 20.76 -2.03 -4.43
C LYS A 117 21.95 -2.96 -4.71
N ILE A 118 21.69 -4.23 -5.06
CA ILE A 118 22.73 -5.24 -5.31
C ILE A 118 22.98 -5.46 -6.81
N TRP A 119 22.18 -4.85 -7.67
CA TRP A 119 22.36 -4.90 -9.11
C TRP A 119 23.27 -3.74 -9.50
N ASN A 120 24.54 -4.03 -9.75
CA ASN A 120 25.56 -3.00 -10.07
C ASN A 120 26.30 -3.29 -11.39
N GLU A 121 25.97 -4.40 -12.04
CA GLU A 121 26.61 -4.85 -13.28
C GLU A 121 25.68 -5.76 -14.08
N GLY A 122 25.97 -5.89 -15.37
CA GLY A 122 25.21 -6.72 -16.31
C GLY A 122 23.81 -6.18 -16.60
N GLY A 123 23.09 -6.91 -17.47
CA GLY A 123 21.70 -6.60 -17.81
C GLY A 123 20.72 -7.01 -16.71
N PHE A 124 19.49 -6.50 -16.80
CA PHE A 124 18.43 -6.83 -15.86
C PHE A 124 18.06 -8.32 -15.93
N ASN A 125 17.97 -8.97 -14.78
CA ASN A 125 17.64 -10.39 -14.70
C ASN A 125 16.33 -10.63 -13.93
N LEU A 126 15.24 -10.84 -14.67
CA LEU A 126 13.91 -11.09 -14.12
C LEU A 126 13.86 -12.34 -13.24
N ASN A 127 14.55 -13.43 -13.62
CA ASN A 127 14.55 -14.67 -12.85
C ASN A 127 15.26 -14.48 -11.50
N LYS A 128 16.37 -13.73 -11.48
CA LYS A 128 17.06 -13.36 -10.23
C LYS A 128 16.14 -12.54 -9.33
N LEU A 129 15.45 -11.53 -9.90
CA LEU A 129 14.49 -10.72 -9.13
C LEU A 129 13.37 -11.58 -8.55
N LYS A 130 12.77 -12.49 -9.34
CA LYS A 130 11.72 -13.41 -8.87
C LYS A 130 12.20 -14.28 -7.72
N ASN A 131 13.36 -14.91 -7.87
CA ASN A 131 13.91 -15.84 -6.88
C ASN A 131 14.28 -15.14 -5.56
N GLN A 132 14.81 -13.92 -5.63
CA GLN A 132 15.19 -13.17 -4.43
C GLN A 132 14.02 -12.50 -3.73
N SER A 133 13.07 -11.95 -4.51
CA SER A 133 11.95 -11.20 -3.95
C SER A 133 10.75 -12.07 -3.62
N LEU A 134 10.64 -13.28 -4.17
CA LEU A 134 9.46 -14.16 -4.05
C LEU A 134 8.15 -13.45 -4.41
N MET A 135 8.20 -12.44 -5.30
CA MET A 135 7.04 -11.72 -5.79
C MET A 135 6.47 -12.39 -7.03
N ASP A 136 5.15 -12.30 -7.21
CA ASP A 136 4.50 -12.68 -8.48
C ASP A 136 4.74 -11.59 -9.51
N ILE A 137 5.72 -11.83 -10.39
CA ILE A 137 6.13 -10.91 -11.46
C ILE A 137 5.89 -11.56 -12.80
N SER A 138 5.29 -10.84 -13.73
CA SER A 138 5.17 -11.29 -15.13
C SER A 138 5.24 -10.11 -16.09
N GLY A 139 5.58 -10.40 -17.34
CA GLY A 139 5.32 -9.50 -18.45
C GLY A 139 3.86 -9.59 -18.90
N GLU A 140 3.40 -8.56 -19.62
CA GLU A 140 2.18 -8.63 -20.41
C GLU A 140 2.33 -9.63 -21.57
N SER A 141 1.22 -10.22 -22.02
CA SER A 141 1.24 -11.10 -23.19
C SER A 141 1.47 -10.30 -24.48
N GLU A 142 2.04 -10.95 -25.49
CA GLU A 142 2.22 -10.34 -26.82
C GLU A 142 0.89 -9.85 -27.41
N SER A 143 -0.19 -10.62 -27.24
CA SER A 143 -1.53 -10.21 -27.66
C SER A 143 -2.02 -8.95 -26.94
N THR A 144 -1.77 -8.84 -25.64
CA THR A 144 -2.12 -7.66 -24.84
C THR A 144 -1.32 -6.46 -25.30
N MET A 145 -0.01 -6.61 -25.52
CA MET A 145 0.83 -5.51 -25.98
C MET A 145 0.46 -5.06 -27.40
N LYS A 146 0.08 -5.99 -28.28
CA LYS A 146 -0.37 -5.63 -29.64
C LYS A 146 -1.67 -4.81 -29.64
N GLN A 147 -2.61 -5.10 -28.73
CA GLN A 147 -3.94 -4.46 -28.72
C GLN A 147 -4.06 -3.29 -27.73
N TYR A 148 -3.33 -3.33 -26.62
CA TYR A 148 -3.51 -2.44 -25.47
C TYR A 148 -2.22 -1.79 -24.97
N ALA A 149 -1.13 -1.81 -25.76
CA ALA A 149 0.15 -1.15 -25.42
C ALA A 149 -0.01 0.30 -24.99
N ALA A 150 -0.91 1.06 -25.64
CA ALA A 150 -1.15 2.47 -25.31
C ALA A 150 -1.57 2.68 -23.85
N LEU A 151 -2.24 1.70 -23.22
CA LEU A 151 -2.64 1.76 -21.80
C LEU A 151 -1.49 1.44 -20.83
N ARG A 152 -0.34 0.98 -21.35
CA ARG A 152 0.88 0.65 -20.61
C ARG A 152 1.97 1.71 -20.83
N MET A 153 1.58 2.87 -21.37
CA MET A 153 2.46 4.02 -21.51
C MET A 153 2.45 4.83 -20.21
N PHE A 154 3.50 4.69 -19.41
CA PHE A 154 3.64 5.41 -18.15
C PHE A 154 4.84 6.35 -18.17
N SER A 155 4.74 7.41 -17.37
CA SER A 155 5.75 8.45 -17.28
C SER A 155 6.93 7.98 -16.41
N LEU A 156 8.14 8.12 -16.93
CA LEU A 156 9.39 8.02 -16.16
C LEU A 156 9.52 9.23 -15.22
N SER A 157 10.56 9.24 -14.37
CA SER A 157 10.84 10.37 -13.45
C SER A 157 11.13 11.68 -14.17
N ASN A 158 11.61 11.64 -15.42
CA ASN A 158 11.84 12.81 -16.27
C ASN A 158 10.60 13.24 -17.07
N GLY A 159 9.44 12.60 -16.86
CA GLY A 159 8.20 12.89 -17.58
C GLY A 159 8.07 12.24 -18.96
N GLN A 160 9.12 11.59 -19.48
CA GLN A 160 9.03 10.84 -20.73
C GLN A 160 8.12 9.63 -20.56
N LYS A 161 7.18 9.43 -21.49
CA LYS A 161 6.32 8.24 -21.49
C LYS A 161 6.98 7.11 -22.26
N VAL A 162 7.05 5.94 -21.63
CA VAL A 162 7.54 4.70 -22.25
C VAL A 162 6.58 3.56 -21.96
N GLN A 163 6.71 2.48 -22.74
CA GLN A 163 5.92 1.28 -22.58
C GLN A 163 6.47 0.42 -21.43
N PHE A 164 5.60 -0.01 -20.53
CA PHE A 164 5.93 -0.91 -19.43
C PHE A 164 5.28 -2.27 -19.63
N GLU A 165 6.07 -3.33 -19.59
CA GLU A 165 5.56 -4.71 -19.75
C GLU A 165 5.58 -5.49 -18.44
N LEU A 166 6.65 -5.32 -17.65
CA LEU A 166 6.81 -6.02 -16.40
C LEU A 166 5.91 -5.41 -15.32
N HIS A 167 5.23 -6.29 -14.60
CA HIS A 167 4.38 -5.91 -13.50
C HIS A 167 4.40 -6.92 -12.36
N ILE A 168 4.25 -6.41 -11.14
CA ILE A 168 4.03 -7.21 -9.94
C ILE A 168 2.53 -7.34 -9.71
N LYS A 169 2.07 -8.55 -9.38
CA LYS A 169 0.68 -8.83 -9.05
C LYS A 169 0.45 -8.82 -7.55
N ILE A 170 -0.46 -7.95 -7.13
CA ILE A 170 -1.09 -7.93 -5.80
C ILE A 170 -2.60 -8.11 -6.04
N PRO A 171 -3.41 -8.66 -5.11
CA PRO A 171 -4.85 -8.71 -5.29
C PRO A 171 -5.44 -7.35 -5.71
N ASP A 172 -6.07 -7.33 -6.88
CA ASP A 172 -6.61 -6.16 -7.61
C ASP A 172 -5.63 -5.04 -7.97
N VAL A 173 -4.35 -5.13 -7.60
CA VAL A 173 -3.35 -4.07 -7.81
C VAL A 173 -2.21 -4.59 -8.67
N ARG A 174 -1.71 -3.73 -9.56
CA ARG A 174 -0.53 -3.96 -10.39
C ARG A 174 0.47 -2.86 -10.13
N ILE A 175 1.74 -3.25 -10.03
CA ILE A 175 2.88 -2.33 -9.98
C ILE A 175 3.67 -2.54 -11.26
N TYR A 176 3.58 -1.63 -12.22
CA TYR A 176 4.38 -1.70 -13.44
C TYR A 176 5.71 -1.02 -13.24
N PHE A 177 6.77 -1.69 -13.69
CA PHE A 177 8.12 -1.19 -13.63
C PHE A 177 8.93 -1.50 -14.89
N VAL A 178 9.99 -0.74 -15.10
CA VAL A 178 11.03 -1.00 -16.10
C VAL A 178 12.39 -0.94 -15.44
N ALA A 179 13.32 -1.73 -15.94
CA ALA A 179 14.71 -1.68 -15.50
C ALA A 179 15.47 -0.65 -16.33
N ASN A 180 16.22 0.22 -15.67
CA ASN A 180 17.17 1.12 -16.30
C ASN A 180 18.56 0.50 -16.14
N GLU A 181 19.05 -0.17 -17.19
CA GLU A 181 20.34 -0.87 -17.15
C GLU A 181 21.54 0.07 -17.11
N THR A 182 21.39 1.31 -17.59
CA THR A 182 22.47 2.31 -17.54
C THR A 182 22.71 2.82 -16.12
N LEU A 183 21.63 3.00 -15.35
CA LEU A 183 21.70 3.47 -13.96
C LEU A 183 21.65 2.33 -12.95
N HIS A 184 21.44 1.10 -13.40
CA HIS A 184 21.09 -0.07 -12.59
C HIS A 184 19.98 0.19 -11.56
N LYS A 185 18.98 1.01 -11.94
CA LYS A 185 17.82 1.34 -11.11
C LYS A 185 16.55 0.75 -11.66
N ILE A 186 15.55 0.58 -10.80
CA ILE A 186 14.21 0.20 -11.21
C ILE A 186 13.33 1.45 -11.26
N THR A 187 12.68 1.71 -12.39
CA THR A 187 11.69 2.77 -12.49
C THR A 187 10.30 2.18 -12.34
N VAL A 188 9.53 2.68 -11.37
CA VAL A 188 8.11 2.33 -11.22
C VAL A 188 7.28 3.41 -11.90
N GLY A 189 6.42 3.02 -12.83
CA GLY A 189 5.61 3.95 -13.64
C GLY A 189 4.12 3.97 -13.26
N TYR A 190 3.63 2.87 -12.68
CA TYR A 190 2.23 2.75 -12.31
C TYR A 190 2.04 1.84 -11.09
N ILE A 191 1.17 2.26 -10.17
CA ILE A 191 0.65 1.49 -9.05
C ILE A 191 -0.85 1.71 -9.02
N GLY A 192 -1.64 0.70 -9.34
CA GLY A 192 -3.09 0.90 -9.41
C GLY A 192 -3.85 -0.36 -9.75
N MET A 193 -5.13 -0.21 -10.05
CA MET A 193 -5.98 -1.34 -10.42
C MET A 193 -5.46 -2.06 -11.67
N HIS A 194 -5.78 -3.35 -11.79
CA HIS A 194 -5.51 -4.11 -13.01
C HIS A 194 -6.13 -3.40 -14.23
N ILE A 195 -5.27 -3.09 -15.19
CA ILE A 195 -5.65 -2.43 -16.43
C ILE A 195 -6.24 -3.49 -17.37
N ARG A 196 -7.30 -3.15 -18.10
CA ARG A 196 -7.98 -4.08 -19.01
C ARG A 196 -6.99 -4.69 -20.02
N THR A 197 -7.14 -5.99 -20.22
CA THR A 197 -6.39 -6.81 -21.19
C THR A 197 -7.33 -7.50 -22.20
N SER A 198 -8.65 -7.36 -22.01
CA SER A 198 -9.72 -7.85 -22.89
C SER A 198 -10.93 -6.91 -22.84
N LEU A 199 -11.80 -6.98 -23.87
CA LEU A 199 -13.01 -6.16 -23.98
C LEU A 199 -14.13 -6.56 -23.00
N TYR A 200 -14.06 -7.77 -22.45
CA TYR A 200 -15.02 -8.29 -21.46
C TYR A 200 -14.24 -8.79 -20.24
N ASN A 201 -14.65 -8.32 -19.05
CA ASN A 201 -14.21 -8.80 -17.74
C ASN A 201 -15.37 -9.54 -17.07
#